data_AF-B7FWL9-F1
#
_entry.id   AF-B7FWL9-F1
#
_cell.length_a   1.000
_cell.length_b   1.000
_cell.length_c   1.000
_cell.angle_alpha   90.00
_cell.angle_beta   90.00
_cell.angle_gamma   90.00
#
_symmetry.space_group_name_H-M   'P 1'
#
loop_
_entity.id
_entity.type
_entity.pdbx_description
1 polymer ?
#
loop_
_entity_poly.entity_id
_entity_poly.type
_entity_poly.pdbx_seq_one_letter_code
_entity_poly.pdbx_strand_id
1 'polypeptide(L)'
;MRLAYSLLGLIATGCAFSPWIAIGPAQTRSQIALLPPPRHEALISPSRRRAPALALSSKDWDAILAEDDDSNQNGRIPAKPDMQYNPRNIQRQHHNFVAIREAGGPEVTNDVYVPEPNSEVFWFVGKVARISDVSVEQVIARQWPLIEQHAANLRPIELYPSRGRLEIWYAPGDSEMEVAYNRPDLVLQKAFRDAEGADSIKHNLIGFQGEMYQGGEEGFRTRRKSDGSPVKPEIQSPNANELQAPTEDDMERLEKELEGKDINEVYKEQQRRYGNKVDDD
;
A
#
# COMPACT_ATOMS: atom_id res chain seq x y z
N MET A 1 39.80 -50.55 15.99
CA MET A 1 39.19 -50.77 14.65
C MET A 1 37.84 -50.05 14.67
N ARG A 2 37.48 -49.05 13.86
CA ARG A 2 37.97 -48.48 12.59
C ARG A 2 37.60 -46.96 12.59
N LEU A 3 38.60 -46.10 12.40
CA LEU A 3 38.79 -45.18 11.28
C LEU A 3 37.93 -43.90 11.26
N ALA A 4 38.65 -42.81 11.58
CA ALA A 4 38.38 -41.43 11.23
C ALA A 4 38.24 -41.25 9.70
N TYR A 5 37.39 -40.30 9.29
CA TYR A 5 37.58 -39.57 8.04
C TYR A 5 37.33 -38.08 8.27
N SER A 6 38.41 -37.35 7.98
CA SER A 6 38.50 -35.90 7.80
C SER A 6 38.42 -35.64 6.30
N LEU A 7 37.64 -34.65 5.85
CA LEU A 7 37.78 -33.95 4.57
C LEU A 7 36.86 -32.70 4.66
N LEU A 8 37.35 -31.50 4.98
CA LEU A 8 37.98 -30.53 4.06
C LEU A 8 37.23 -30.37 2.73
N GLY A 9 36.42 -29.31 2.66
CA GLY A 9 35.79 -28.79 1.45
C GLY A 9 35.74 -27.27 1.52
N LEU A 10 36.91 -26.64 1.40
CA LEU A 10 37.12 -25.21 1.29
C LEU A 10 36.71 -24.78 -0.13
N ILE A 11 35.56 -24.11 -0.31
CA ILE A 11 35.22 -23.48 -1.59
C ILE A 11 35.45 -21.98 -1.45
N ALA A 12 36.60 -21.57 -1.98
CA ALA A 12 36.92 -20.18 -2.27
C ALA A 12 36.31 -19.81 -3.63
N THR A 13 35.31 -18.93 -3.61
CA THR A 13 34.89 -18.12 -4.77
C THR A 13 34.87 -16.69 -4.25
N GLY A 14 35.78 -15.81 -4.63
CA GLY A 14 36.10 -15.46 -6.00
C GLY A 14 35.62 -14.03 -6.18
N CYS A 15 36.41 -13.08 -5.68
CA CYS A 15 36.17 -11.65 -5.82
C CYS A 15 36.17 -11.26 -7.31
N ALA A 16 35.08 -10.68 -7.79
CA ALA A 16 35.05 -9.88 -9.01
C ALA A 16 34.49 -8.50 -8.63
N PHE A 17 35.40 -7.61 -8.23
CA PHE A 17 35.16 -6.18 -8.11
C PHE A 17 35.01 -5.60 -9.52
N SER A 18 33.79 -5.21 -9.89
CA SER A 18 33.54 -4.39 -11.08
C SER A 18 33.82 -2.92 -10.74
N PRO A 19 34.73 -2.23 -11.44
CA PRO A 19 34.93 -0.80 -11.27
C PRO A 19 33.81 -0.06 -12.03
N TRP A 20 32.80 0.39 -11.30
CA TRP A 20 31.84 1.35 -11.85
C TRP A 20 32.48 2.75 -11.92
N ILE A 21 32.52 3.21 -13.15
CA ILE A 21 33.02 4.46 -13.68
C ILE A 21 32.40 5.65 -12.92
N ALA A 22 33.27 6.48 -12.34
CA ALA A 22 32.92 7.79 -11.81
C ALA A 22 32.62 8.74 -12.99
N ILE A 23 31.34 9.08 -13.18
CA ILE A 23 30.93 10.22 -14.00
C ILE A 23 30.68 11.38 -13.04
N GLY A 24 31.60 12.34 -13.06
CA GLY A 24 31.51 13.60 -12.32
C GLY A 24 30.45 14.56 -12.88
N PRO A 25 30.15 15.65 -12.15
CA PRO A 25 28.90 16.38 -12.27
C PRO A 25 28.96 17.51 -13.30
N ALA A 26 27.92 17.65 -14.11
CA ALA A 26 27.63 18.89 -14.82
C ALA A 26 26.71 19.76 -13.95
N GLN A 27 27.32 20.61 -13.11
CA GLN A 27 26.64 21.70 -12.43
C GLN A 27 26.27 22.80 -13.44
N THR A 28 25.03 22.81 -13.92
CA THR A 28 24.43 23.99 -14.56
C THR A 28 23.88 24.91 -13.48
N ARG A 29 24.73 25.86 -13.08
CA ARG A 29 24.46 26.94 -12.13
C ARG A 29 23.57 27.99 -12.80
N SER A 30 22.26 27.79 -12.81
CA SER A 30 21.29 28.84 -13.17
C SER A 30 21.24 29.87 -12.03
N GLN A 31 21.90 31.01 -12.25
CA GLN A 31 21.76 32.19 -11.41
C GLN A 31 20.36 32.78 -11.60
N ILE A 32 19.44 32.44 -10.70
CA ILE A 32 18.18 33.20 -10.56
C ILE A 32 18.53 34.42 -9.70
N ALA A 33 18.47 35.60 -10.32
CA ALA A 33 18.64 36.89 -9.67
C ALA A 33 17.58 37.05 -8.57
N LEU A 34 18.03 37.10 -7.31
CA LEU A 34 17.24 37.51 -6.16
C LEU A 34 16.91 39.00 -6.30
N LEU A 35 15.68 39.32 -6.71
CA LEU A 35 15.12 40.65 -6.51
C LEU A 35 14.85 40.86 -5.01
N PRO A 36 15.23 42.02 -4.44
CA PRO A 36 14.90 42.33 -3.05
C PRO A 36 13.37 42.49 -2.90
N PRO A 37 12.78 42.02 -1.78
CA PRO A 37 11.37 42.23 -1.53
C PRO A 37 11.06 43.72 -1.35
N PRO A 38 9.88 44.19 -1.82
CA PRO A 38 9.44 45.56 -1.58
C PRO A 38 9.24 45.80 -0.08
N ARG A 39 9.92 46.83 0.43
CA ARG A 39 9.66 47.39 1.76
C ARG A 39 8.30 48.08 1.72
N HIS A 40 7.27 47.42 2.26
CA HIS A 40 6.03 48.10 2.58
C HIS A 40 6.21 48.87 3.89
N GLU A 41 6.28 50.19 3.73
CA GLU A 41 6.24 51.16 4.80
C GLU A 41 4.97 50.99 5.64
N ALA A 42 5.17 51.09 6.96
CA ALA A 42 4.13 51.03 7.96
C ALA A 42 3.16 52.21 7.79
N LEU A 43 1.90 51.90 7.50
CA LEU A 43 0.79 52.82 7.74
C LEU A 43 0.16 52.50 9.11
N ILE A 44 0.41 53.43 10.01
CA ILE A 44 -0.16 53.56 11.35
C ILE A 44 -1.64 53.96 11.22
N SER A 45 -2.50 53.34 12.04
CA SER A 45 -3.80 53.82 12.62
C SER A 45 -5.02 52.93 12.31
N PRO A 46 -6.11 52.95 13.11
CA PRO A 46 -6.29 53.42 14.48
C PRO A 46 -6.84 52.34 15.44
N SER A 47 -6.66 52.60 16.74
CA SER A 47 -7.28 51.95 17.90
C SER A 47 -8.72 51.43 17.68
N ARG A 48 -8.85 50.12 17.48
CA ARG A 48 -10.13 49.40 17.59
C ARG A 48 -10.38 49.07 19.06
N ARG A 49 -11.39 49.70 19.64
CA ARG A 49 -11.91 49.39 20.98
C ARG A 49 -12.26 47.90 21.02
N ARG A 50 -11.55 47.15 21.86
CA ARG A 50 -11.88 45.76 22.20
C ARG A 50 -13.20 45.75 22.94
N ALA A 51 -14.22 45.13 22.35
CA ALA A 51 -15.33 44.59 23.12
C ALA A 51 -14.76 43.55 24.12
N PRO A 52 -15.32 43.44 25.33
CA PRO A 52 -14.90 42.40 26.27
C PRO A 52 -15.17 41.04 25.62
N ALA A 53 -14.09 40.36 25.22
CA ALA A 53 -14.13 38.97 24.88
C ALA A 53 -14.67 38.24 26.12
N LEU A 54 -15.83 37.61 25.98
CA LEU A 54 -16.26 36.56 26.89
C LEU A 54 -15.16 35.50 26.84
N ALA A 55 -14.30 35.52 27.84
CA ALA A 55 -13.29 34.51 28.06
C ALA A 55 -14.03 33.23 28.43
N LEU A 56 -14.50 32.51 27.41
CA LEU A 56 -14.82 31.11 27.54
C LEU A 56 -13.52 30.44 27.99
N SER A 57 -13.54 30.00 29.24
CA SER A 57 -12.43 29.28 29.85
C SER A 57 -12.15 28.06 28.98
N SER A 58 -10.88 27.80 28.67
CA SER A 58 -10.41 26.66 27.89
C SER A 58 -10.90 25.29 28.39
N LYS A 59 -11.60 25.23 29.53
CA LYS A 59 -12.15 24.03 30.14
C LYS A 59 -13.53 23.61 29.62
N ASP A 60 -14.23 24.46 28.86
CA ASP A 60 -15.61 24.16 28.42
C ASP A 60 -15.68 23.36 27.10
N TRP A 61 -14.61 23.35 26.30
CA TRP A 61 -14.55 22.49 25.10
C TRP A 61 -14.22 21.03 25.44
N ASP A 62 -13.47 20.80 26.52
CA ASP A 62 -13.19 19.44 27.00
C ASP A 62 -14.42 18.77 27.63
N ALA A 63 -15.38 19.56 28.15
CA ALA A 63 -16.59 19.04 28.79
C ALA A 63 -17.62 18.47 27.78
N ILE A 64 -17.66 18.99 26.55
CA ILE A 64 -18.64 18.55 25.54
C ILE A 64 -18.22 17.24 24.85
N LEU A 65 -16.93 16.90 24.84
CA LEU A 65 -16.43 15.63 24.27
C LEU A 65 -16.38 14.49 25.30
N ALA A 66 -16.62 14.77 26.59
CA ALA A 66 -16.46 13.80 27.66
C ALA A 66 -17.73 12.98 27.97
N GLU A 67 -18.91 13.33 27.44
CA GLU A 67 -20.17 12.72 27.89
C GLU A 67 -20.67 11.53 27.05
N ASP A 68 -20.06 11.21 25.91
CA ASP A 68 -20.58 10.17 24.99
C ASP A 68 -19.73 8.89 24.83
N ASP A 69 -18.58 8.73 25.49
CA ASP A 69 -17.64 7.61 25.20
C ASP A 69 -17.37 6.62 26.35
N ASP A 70 -18.13 6.69 27.46
CA ASP A 70 -17.86 5.86 28.66
C ASP A 70 -18.69 4.56 28.75
N SER A 71 -19.58 4.27 27.81
CA SER A 71 -20.57 3.18 27.98
C SER A 71 -20.18 1.80 27.45
N ASN A 72 -18.96 1.57 26.94
CA ASN A 72 -18.62 0.24 26.38
C ASN A 72 -17.15 -0.22 26.52
N GLN A 73 -16.52 0.03 27.67
CA GLN A 73 -15.18 -0.49 28.02
C GLN A 73 -15.18 -1.98 28.45
N ASN A 74 -16.04 -2.82 27.89
CA ASN A 74 -15.99 -4.27 28.14
C ASN A 74 -14.77 -4.88 27.40
N GLY A 75 -13.62 -4.93 28.07
CA GLY A 75 -12.48 -5.79 27.71
C GLY A 75 -11.56 -5.30 26.59
N ARG A 76 -11.63 -4.03 26.19
CA ARG A 76 -10.67 -3.48 25.22
C ARG A 76 -9.35 -3.15 25.91
N ILE A 77 -8.27 -3.79 25.45
CA ILE A 77 -6.92 -3.34 25.75
C ILE A 77 -6.83 -1.87 25.32
N PRO A 78 -6.60 -0.92 26.25
CA PRO A 78 -6.57 0.48 25.91
C PRO A 78 -5.44 0.72 24.91
N ALA A 79 -5.82 1.14 23.71
CA ALA A 79 -4.85 1.50 22.67
C ALA A 79 -3.96 2.63 23.20
N LYS A 80 -2.65 2.55 22.94
CA LYS A 80 -1.77 3.66 23.30
C LYS A 80 -2.26 4.94 22.62
N PRO A 81 -2.14 6.13 23.27
CA PRO A 81 -2.69 7.38 22.74
C PRO A 81 -2.26 7.70 21.30
N ASP A 82 -1.06 7.26 20.89
CA ASP A 82 -0.50 7.49 19.57
C ASP A 82 -1.00 6.53 18.48
N MET A 83 -1.73 5.48 18.85
CA MET A 83 -2.33 4.47 17.96
C MET A 83 -3.87 4.43 18.06
N GLN A 84 -4.48 5.39 18.74
CA GLN A 84 -5.93 5.58 18.69
C GLN A 84 -6.36 6.05 17.29
N TYR A 85 -7.53 5.60 16.85
CA TYR A 85 -8.11 6.02 15.57
C TYR A 85 -8.70 7.44 15.69
N ASN A 86 -7.86 8.44 15.45
CA ASN A 86 -8.28 9.82 15.33
C ASN A 86 -7.59 10.48 14.11
N PRO A 87 -8.15 11.55 13.53
CA PRO A 87 -7.63 12.15 12.30
C PRO A 87 -6.15 12.53 12.37
N ARG A 88 -5.69 13.03 13.52
CA ARG A 88 -4.29 13.41 13.74
C ARG A 88 -3.36 12.20 13.67
N ASN A 89 -3.73 11.10 14.30
CA ASN A 89 -2.94 9.87 14.30
C ASN A 89 -2.94 9.23 12.91
N ILE A 90 -4.09 9.19 12.23
CA ILE A 90 -4.20 8.66 10.85
C ILE A 90 -3.28 9.45 9.91
N GLN A 91 -3.36 10.78 9.93
CA GLN A 91 -2.51 11.62 9.09
C GLN A 91 -1.02 11.44 9.41
N ARG A 92 -0.67 11.33 10.70
CA ARG A 92 0.72 11.07 11.13
C ARG A 92 1.22 9.70 10.63
N GLN A 93 0.41 8.65 10.77
CA GLN A 93 0.77 7.31 10.30
C GLN A 93 0.90 7.25 8.78
N HIS A 94 0.05 7.98 8.05
CA HIS A 94 0.16 8.11 6.60
C HIS A 94 1.45 8.83 6.19
N HIS A 95 1.82 9.94 6.83
CA HIS A 95 3.09 10.62 6.55
C HIS A 95 4.30 9.73 6.85
N ASN A 96 4.27 8.98 7.96
CA ASN A 96 5.34 8.04 8.27
C ASN A 96 5.41 6.92 7.23
N PHE A 97 4.27 6.42 6.75
CA PHE A 97 4.22 5.41 5.71
C PHE A 97 4.92 5.90 4.44
N VAL A 98 4.56 7.10 3.96
CA VAL A 98 5.17 7.70 2.76
C VAL A 98 6.66 7.87 2.96
N ALA A 99 7.10 8.44 4.08
CA ALA A 99 8.53 8.65 4.36
C ALA A 99 9.34 7.34 4.41
N ILE A 100 8.77 6.28 5.02
CA ILE A 100 9.44 4.97 5.11
C ILE A 100 9.52 4.32 3.73
N ARG A 101 8.42 4.33 2.96
CA ARG A 101 8.38 3.76 1.61
C ARG A 101 9.29 4.51 0.64
N GLU A 102 9.37 5.83 0.72
CA GLU A 102 10.30 6.64 -0.08
C GLU A 102 11.76 6.32 0.24
N ALA A 103 12.10 6.07 1.50
CA ALA A 103 13.47 5.77 1.92
C ALA A 103 13.88 4.31 1.68
N GLY A 104 12.95 3.38 1.89
CA GLY A 104 13.21 1.94 1.92
C GLY A 104 12.57 1.14 0.80
N GLY A 105 11.92 1.78 -0.18
CA GLY A 105 11.31 1.10 -1.32
C GLY A 105 10.00 0.34 -1.02
N PRO A 106 9.48 -0.44 -1.97
CA PRO A 106 8.28 -1.26 -1.78
C PRO A 106 8.49 -2.45 -0.83
N GLU A 107 9.73 -2.96 -0.69
CA GLU A 107 10.08 -4.12 0.12
C GLU A 107 9.89 -3.93 1.64
N VAL A 108 9.82 -2.67 2.09
CA VAL A 108 9.53 -2.33 3.49
C VAL A 108 8.04 -2.16 3.78
N THR A 109 7.19 -2.46 2.78
CA THR A 109 5.75 -2.35 2.90
C THR A 109 5.07 -3.72 2.83
N ASN A 110 3.90 -3.82 3.46
CA ASN A 110 3.08 -5.01 3.47
C ASN A 110 1.61 -4.62 3.31
N ASP A 111 0.91 -5.36 2.45
CA ASP A 111 -0.52 -5.18 2.24
C ASP A 111 -1.30 -5.82 3.39
N VAL A 112 -2.39 -5.19 3.83
CA VAL A 112 -3.17 -5.62 4.98
C VAL A 112 -4.59 -5.95 4.57
N TYR A 113 -5.04 -7.12 5.02
CA TYR A 113 -6.35 -7.69 4.76
C TYR A 113 -7.07 -8.04 6.05
N VAL A 114 -8.40 -7.95 6.05
CA VAL A 114 -9.25 -8.39 7.15
C VAL A 114 -10.31 -9.35 6.61
N PRO A 115 -10.40 -10.60 7.10
CA PRO A 115 -11.44 -11.52 6.72
C PRO A 115 -12.79 -11.05 7.30
N GLU A 116 -13.83 -11.19 6.48
CA GLU A 116 -15.20 -11.12 6.96
C GLU A 116 -15.47 -12.32 7.90
N PRO A 117 -16.05 -12.09 9.09
CA PRO A 117 -16.33 -13.16 10.06
C PRO A 117 -17.21 -14.28 9.46
N ASN A 118 -16.79 -15.54 9.63
CA ASN A 118 -17.46 -16.73 9.10
C ASN A 118 -17.59 -16.77 7.56
N SER A 119 -16.71 -16.07 6.85
CA SER A 119 -16.68 -15.98 5.39
C SER A 119 -15.26 -16.26 4.87
N GLU A 120 -15.15 -16.61 3.59
CA GLU A 120 -13.86 -16.73 2.88
C GLU A 120 -13.44 -15.39 2.25
N VAL A 121 -14.23 -14.33 2.44
CA VAL A 121 -13.98 -13.01 1.84
C VAL A 121 -12.99 -12.24 2.69
N PHE A 122 -11.92 -11.77 2.06
CA PHE A 122 -10.92 -10.89 2.65
C PHE A 122 -11.03 -9.52 2.01
N TRP A 123 -11.17 -8.50 2.84
CA TRP A 123 -11.20 -7.10 2.43
C TRP A 123 -9.79 -6.52 2.52
N PHE A 124 -9.36 -5.81 1.47
CA PHE A 124 -8.16 -4.99 1.58
C PHE A 124 -8.48 -3.75 2.42
N VAL A 125 -7.61 -3.49 3.39
CA VAL A 125 -7.80 -2.44 4.39
C VAL A 125 -6.77 -1.33 4.23
N GLY A 126 -5.62 -1.63 3.61
CA GLY A 126 -4.56 -0.66 3.37
C GLY A 126 -3.19 -1.31 3.43
N LYS A 127 -2.17 -0.51 3.69
CA LYS A 127 -0.76 -0.93 3.73
C LYS A 127 -0.09 -0.49 5.02
N VAL A 128 0.84 -1.30 5.53
CA VAL A 128 1.76 -0.93 6.61
C VAL A 128 3.17 -0.77 6.06
N ALA A 129 3.97 0.08 6.69
CA ALA A 129 5.39 0.26 6.39
C ALA A 129 6.20 0.22 7.68
N ARG A 130 7.44 -0.26 7.59
CA ARG A 130 8.34 -0.45 8.74
C ARG A 130 9.80 -0.21 8.37
N ILE A 131 10.63 0.14 9.33
CA ILE A 131 12.08 0.06 9.14
C ILE A 131 12.55 -1.42 9.14
N SER A 132 13.72 -1.70 8.55
CA SER A 132 14.27 -3.05 8.40
C SER A 132 14.34 -3.87 9.68
N ASP A 133 14.63 -3.21 10.82
CA ASP A 133 14.91 -3.86 12.10
C ASP A 133 13.66 -4.24 12.90
N VAL A 134 12.48 -3.89 12.40
CA VAL A 134 11.19 -4.18 13.04
C VAL A 134 10.49 -5.25 12.24
N SER A 135 9.90 -6.27 12.88
CA SER A 135 9.16 -7.32 12.17
C SER A 135 7.78 -6.84 11.71
N VAL A 136 7.20 -7.49 10.69
CA VAL A 136 5.86 -7.14 10.17
C VAL A 136 4.80 -7.35 11.25
N GLU A 137 4.90 -8.46 11.99
CA GLU A 137 3.98 -8.82 13.07
C GLU A 137 4.01 -7.78 14.18
N GLN A 138 5.19 -7.28 14.54
CA GLN A 138 5.31 -6.25 15.56
C GLN A 138 4.67 -4.93 15.12
N VAL A 139 4.80 -4.56 13.83
CA VAL A 139 4.15 -3.36 13.27
C VAL A 139 2.64 -3.48 13.30
N ILE A 140 2.11 -4.61 12.82
CA ILE A 140 0.66 -4.86 12.80
C ILE A 140 0.10 -4.92 14.22
N ALA A 141 0.76 -5.64 15.14
CA ALA A 141 0.37 -5.68 16.55
C ALA A 141 0.37 -4.28 17.18
N ARG A 142 1.40 -3.47 16.91
CA ARG A 142 1.51 -2.11 17.44
C ARG A 142 0.41 -1.19 16.91
N GLN A 143 0.02 -1.35 15.64
CA GLN A 143 -1.00 -0.56 14.96
C GLN A 143 -2.40 -1.20 15.00
N TRP A 144 -2.58 -2.33 15.68
CA TRP A 144 -3.81 -3.12 15.67
C TRP A 144 -5.08 -2.30 15.91
N PRO A 145 -5.16 -1.44 16.95
CA PRO A 145 -6.38 -0.69 17.22
C PRO A 145 -6.74 0.30 16.09
N LEU A 146 -5.72 0.83 15.41
CA LEU A 146 -5.89 1.76 14.31
C LEU A 146 -6.39 1.02 13.06
N ILE A 147 -5.74 -0.10 12.71
CA ILE A 147 -6.11 -0.92 11.55
C ILE A 147 -7.50 -1.51 11.73
N GLU A 148 -7.79 -2.07 12.91
CA GLU A 148 -9.09 -2.69 13.22
C GLU A 148 -10.24 -1.66 13.15
N GLN A 149 -10.04 -0.48 13.74
CA GLN A 149 -11.04 0.58 13.67
C GLN A 149 -11.21 1.10 12.24
N HIS A 150 -10.12 1.20 11.48
CA HIS A 150 -10.16 1.60 10.07
C HIS A 150 -10.98 0.59 9.26
N ALA A 151 -10.70 -0.70 9.38
CA ALA A 151 -11.41 -1.77 8.69
C ALA A 151 -12.92 -1.74 9.01
N ALA A 152 -13.28 -1.58 10.29
CA ALA A 152 -14.66 -1.49 10.73
C ALA A 152 -15.39 -0.26 10.16
N ASN A 153 -14.68 0.86 10.00
CA ASN A 153 -15.25 2.07 9.38
C ASN A 153 -15.34 1.95 7.86
N LEU A 154 -14.39 1.25 7.24
CA LEU A 154 -14.35 1.00 5.81
C LEU A 154 -15.50 0.08 5.38
N ARG A 155 -15.83 -0.93 6.19
CA ARG A 155 -16.90 -1.91 5.97
C ARG A 155 -17.85 -1.96 7.19
N PRO A 156 -18.76 -0.98 7.32
CA PRO A 156 -19.61 -0.88 8.50
C PRO A 156 -20.64 -2.02 8.60
N ILE A 157 -21.02 -2.65 7.49
CA ILE A 157 -21.99 -3.74 7.49
C ILE A 157 -21.30 -5.07 7.80
N GLU A 158 -20.18 -5.35 7.14
CA GLU A 158 -19.52 -6.66 7.18
C GLU A 158 -18.57 -6.80 8.39
N LEU A 159 -17.81 -5.75 8.73
CA LEU A 159 -16.72 -5.84 9.70
C LEU A 159 -17.05 -5.22 11.07
N TYR A 160 -17.85 -4.14 11.10
CA TYR A 160 -18.18 -3.46 12.35
C TYR A 160 -18.81 -4.34 13.45
N PRO A 161 -19.74 -5.28 13.15
CA PRO A 161 -20.34 -6.15 14.16
C PRO A 161 -19.33 -7.03 14.92
N SER A 162 -18.16 -7.28 14.32
CA SER A 162 -17.10 -8.09 14.92
C SER A 162 -15.90 -7.28 15.38
N ARG A 163 -16.01 -5.95 15.43
CA ARG A 163 -14.97 -5.05 15.96
C ARG A 163 -14.54 -5.46 17.37
N GLY A 164 -13.25 -5.59 17.59
CA GLY A 164 -12.62 -6.10 18.82
C GLY A 164 -12.23 -7.58 18.72
N ARG A 165 -12.69 -8.29 17.69
CA ARG A 165 -12.39 -9.70 17.40
C ARG A 165 -11.97 -9.90 15.95
N LEU A 166 -11.68 -8.83 15.21
CA LEU A 166 -11.28 -8.95 13.81
C LEU A 166 -9.89 -9.57 13.76
N GLU A 167 -9.69 -10.48 12.81
CA GLU A 167 -8.37 -10.98 12.48
C GLU A 167 -7.71 -10.04 11.47
N ILE A 168 -6.38 -9.94 11.52
CA ILE A 168 -5.62 -9.17 10.54
C ILE A 168 -4.67 -10.12 9.85
N TRP A 169 -4.64 -10.04 8.52
CA TRP A 169 -3.80 -10.83 7.65
C TRP A 169 -2.96 -9.88 6.80
N TYR A 170 -1.81 -10.34 6.33
CA TYR A 170 -0.92 -9.52 5.53
C TYR A 170 -0.24 -10.30 4.41
N ALA A 171 0.22 -9.56 3.41
CA ALA A 171 0.99 -10.05 2.27
C ALA A 171 2.24 -9.16 2.06
N PRO A 172 3.18 -9.55 1.18
CA PRO A 172 4.20 -8.63 0.67
C PRO A 172 3.57 -7.33 0.13
N GLY A 173 4.32 -6.23 0.14
CA GLY A 173 3.84 -4.97 -0.40
C GLY A 173 3.64 -5.03 -1.91
N ASP A 174 2.65 -4.28 -2.40
CA ASP A 174 2.31 -4.15 -3.83
C ASP A 174 1.89 -5.47 -4.49
N SER A 175 1.29 -6.34 -3.69
CA SER A 175 0.86 -7.68 -4.07
C SER A 175 -0.63 -7.74 -4.42
N GLU A 176 -1.37 -6.63 -4.41
CA GLU A 176 -2.82 -6.62 -4.62
C GLU A 176 -3.22 -7.25 -5.96
N MET A 177 -2.45 -6.99 -7.01
CA MET A 177 -2.67 -7.59 -8.32
C MET A 177 -2.41 -9.10 -8.29
N GLU A 178 -1.34 -9.56 -7.64
CA GLU A 178 -1.05 -10.99 -7.48
C GLU A 178 -2.14 -11.70 -6.67
N VAL A 179 -2.65 -11.01 -5.64
CA VAL A 179 -3.75 -11.47 -4.80
C VAL A 179 -5.05 -11.57 -5.62
N ALA A 180 -5.30 -10.63 -6.53
CA ALA A 180 -6.44 -10.62 -7.44
C ALA A 180 -6.38 -11.78 -8.45
N TYR A 181 -5.18 -12.08 -8.96
CA TYR A 181 -4.95 -13.18 -9.90
C TYR A 181 -4.89 -14.57 -9.26
N ASN A 182 -5.07 -14.67 -7.93
CA ASN A 182 -4.98 -15.94 -7.19
C ASN A 182 -3.63 -16.65 -7.42
N ARG A 183 -2.52 -15.92 -7.40
CA ARG A 183 -1.18 -16.53 -7.49
C ARG A 183 -1.02 -17.61 -6.40
N PRO A 184 -0.67 -18.86 -6.76
CA PRO A 184 -0.62 -19.96 -5.81
C PRO A 184 0.54 -19.82 -4.81
N ASP A 185 1.61 -19.15 -5.21
CA ASP A 185 2.79 -18.92 -4.37
C ASP A 185 2.57 -17.84 -3.31
N LEU A 186 1.51 -17.04 -3.46
CA LEU A 186 1.16 -15.98 -2.51
C LEU A 186 0.11 -16.48 -1.53
N VAL A 187 0.58 -16.77 -0.31
CA VAL A 187 -0.24 -17.14 0.85
C VAL A 187 -0.28 -15.98 1.82
N LEU A 188 -1.48 -15.54 2.20
CA LEU A 188 -1.64 -14.51 3.23
C LEU A 188 -1.16 -15.05 4.58
N GLN A 189 -0.50 -14.22 5.38
CA GLN A 189 -0.02 -14.59 6.71
C GLN A 189 -0.90 -13.93 7.79
N LYS A 190 -1.31 -14.73 8.77
CA LYS A 190 -2.11 -14.23 9.90
C LYS A 190 -1.22 -13.47 10.87
N ALA A 191 -1.58 -12.24 11.20
CA ALA A 191 -0.95 -11.47 12.25
C ALA A 191 -1.53 -11.82 13.63
N PHE A 192 -0.71 -11.67 14.66
CA PHE A 192 -1.12 -11.82 16.05
C PHE A 192 -1.23 -10.46 16.71
N ARG A 193 -2.25 -10.29 17.56
CA ARG A 193 -2.50 -9.05 18.29
C ARG A 193 -1.39 -8.71 19.26
N ASP A 194 -0.84 -9.75 19.89
CA ASP A 194 0.19 -9.65 20.91
C ASP A 194 1.50 -10.20 20.34
N ALA A 195 2.28 -9.32 19.69
CA ALA A 195 3.62 -9.65 19.22
C ALA A 195 4.66 -9.14 20.23
N GLU A 196 5.65 -9.98 20.54
CA GLU A 196 6.71 -9.63 21.49
C GLU A 196 7.47 -8.38 21.03
N GLY A 197 7.64 -7.42 21.92
CA GLY A 197 8.33 -6.16 21.63
C GLY A 197 7.53 -5.15 20.79
N ALA A 198 6.30 -5.46 20.35
CA ALA A 198 5.48 -4.51 19.61
C ALA A 198 5.28 -3.20 20.38
N ASP A 199 5.08 -3.30 21.70
CA ASP A 199 4.85 -2.17 22.58
C ASP A 199 6.00 -1.16 22.68
N SER A 200 7.25 -1.59 22.49
CA SER A 200 8.42 -0.70 22.59
C SER A 200 8.69 0.08 21.30
N ILE A 201 7.96 -0.23 20.22
CA ILE A 201 8.14 0.41 18.93
C ILE A 201 7.63 1.85 18.96
N LYS A 202 8.53 2.76 18.59
CA LYS A 202 8.23 4.18 18.43
C LYS A 202 7.40 4.39 17.16
N HIS A 203 6.40 5.26 17.25
CA HIS A 203 5.46 5.53 16.16
C HIS A 203 6.12 6.02 14.87
N ASN A 204 7.31 6.63 14.92
CA ASN A 204 8.03 7.15 13.75
C ASN A 204 8.85 6.09 13.00
N LEU A 205 8.90 4.86 13.51
CA LEU A 205 9.58 3.73 12.87
C LEU A 205 8.62 2.86 12.03
N ILE A 206 7.33 3.20 12.08
CA ILE A 206 6.24 2.49 11.43
C ILE A 206 5.27 3.48 10.81
N GLY A 207 4.54 3.04 9.80
CA GLY A 207 3.52 3.83 9.12
C GLY A 207 2.34 2.96 8.69
N PHE A 208 1.19 3.58 8.52
CA PHE A 208 -0.02 2.93 8.00
C PHE A 208 -0.70 3.86 7.02
N GLN A 209 -1.00 3.34 5.84
CA GLN A 209 -1.82 3.98 4.82
C GLN A 209 -3.12 3.18 4.71
N GLY A 210 -4.18 3.69 5.32
CA GLY A 210 -5.52 3.10 5.19
C GLY A 210 -6.09 3.32 3.79
N GLU A 211 -6.86 2.35 3.33
CA GLU A 211 -7.57 2.41 2.06
C GLU A 211 -8.72 3.44 2.10
N MET A 212 -8.99 4.07 0.97
CA MET A 212 -10.07 5.04 0.83
C MET A 212 -10.91 4.70 -0.39
N TYR A 213 -12.13 4.22 -0.17
CA TYR A 213 -13.09 4.01 -1.26
C TYR A 213 -13.76 5.32 -1.65
N GLN A 214 -13.88 5.54 -2.96
CA GLN A 214 -14.73 6.60 -3.48
C GLN A 214 -16.19 6.16 -3.44
N GLY A 215 -17.11 7.11 -3.28
CA GLY A 215 -18.53 6.81 -3.18
C GLY A 215 -19.04 6.03 -4.40
N GLY A 216 -19.51 4.80 -4.18
CA GLY A 216 -20.01 3.91 -5.23
C GLY A 216 -19.06 2.76 -5.60
N GLU A 217 -17.82 2.77 -5.12
CA GLU A 217 -16.90 1.64 -5.28
C GLU A 217 -17.23 0.52 -4.28
N GLU A 218 -17.19 -0.74 -4.74
CA GLU A 218 -17.39 -1.89 -3.85
C GLU A 218 -16.16 -2.15 -2.97
N GLY A 219 -14.99 -1.62 -3.35
CA GLY A 219 -13.72 -1.90 -2.71
C GLY A 219 -13.10 -3.22 -3.16
N PHE A 220 -11.81 -3.39 -2.87
CA PHE A 220 -11.09 -4.59 -3.26
C PHE A 220 -11.32 -5.73 -2.26
N ARG A 221 -11.74 -6.88 -2.78
CA ARG A 221 -11.89 -8.12 -2.01
C ARG A 221 -11.34 -9.33 -2.76
N THR A 222 -10.86 -10.31 -2.01
CA THR A 222 -10.41 -11.60 -2.53
C THR A 222 -11.06 -12.74 -1.74
N ARG A 223 -11.04 -13.97 -2.29
CA ARG A 223 -11.51 -15.16 -1.57
C ARG A 223 -10.34 -16.07 -1.23
N ARG A 224 -10.09 -16.25 0.08
CA ARG A 224 -8.99 -17.08 0.59
C ARG A 224 -9.53 -18.12 1.57
N LYS A 225 -8.85 -19.26 1.65
CA LYS A 225 -9.12 -20.28 2.65
C LYS A 225 -8.61 -19.80 4.02
N SER A 226 -8.93 -20.54 5.07
CA SER A 226 -8.49 -20.26 6.43
C SER A 226 -6.97 -20.33 6.65
N ASP A 227 -6.22 -20.87 5.70
CA ASP A 227 -4.75 -20.91 5.69
C ASP A 227 -4.12 -19.73 4.91
N GLY A 228 -4.94 -18.83 4.32
CA GLY A 228 -4.48 -17.71 3.51
C GLY A 228 -4.23 -18.03 2.02
N SER A 229 -4.38 -19.30 1.61
CA SER A 229 -4.22 -19.72 0.21
C SER A 229 -5.43 -19.35 -0.64
N PRO A 230 -5.28 -19.20 -1.98
CA PRO A 230 -6.40 -18.87 -2.85
C PRO A 230 -7.45 -20.00 -2.91
N VAL A 231 -8.73 -19.63 -2.93
CA VAL A 231 -9.85 -20.59 -3.09
C VAL A 231 -9.96 -21.06 -4.53
N LYS A 232 -9.75 -20.13 -5.49
CA LYS A 232 -9.86 -20.36 -6.93
C LYS A 232 -8.49 -20.61 -7.54
N PRO A 233 -8.40 -21.34 -8.67
CA PRO A 233 -7.16 -21.46 -9.42
C PRO A 233 -6.70 -20.08 -9.93
N GLU A 234 -5.42 -20.02 -10.29
CA GLU A 234 -4.80 -18.84 -10.88
C GLU A 234 -5.59 -18.38 -12.12
N ILE A 235 -5.92 -17.08 -12.16
CA ILE A 235 -6.55 -16.47 -13.31
C ILE A 235 -5.42 -16.15 -14.29
N GLN A 236 -5.29 -16.94 -15.34
CA GLN A 236 -4.44 -16.58 -16.46
C GLN A 236 -5.02 -15.33 -17.12
N SER A 237 -4.29 -14.22 -17.07
CA SER A 237 -4.66 -13.04 -17.86
C SER A 237 -4.79 -13.48 -19.32
N PRO A 238 -5.88 -13.13 -20.02
CA PRO A 238 -6.07 -13.53 -21.42
C PRO A 238 -4.87 -13.13 -22.31
N ASN A 239 -4.18 -12.04 -21.95
CA ASN A 239 -3.00 -11.55 -22.67
C ASN A 239 -1.70 -12.31 -22.37
N ALA A 240 -1.67 -13.23 -21.40
CA ALA A 240 -0.46 -14.01 -21.11
C ALA A 240 -0.09 -14.94 -22.28
N ASN A 241 -1.08 -15.38 -23.06
CA ASN A 241 -0.86 -16.11 -24.31
C ASN A 241 -0.73 -15.20 -25.54
N GLU A 242 -1.22 -13.96 -25.50
CA GLU A 242 -1.10 -13.01 -26.64
C GLU A 242 0.31 -12.42 -26.78
N LEU A 243 1.16 -12.54 -25.77
CA LEU A 243 2.59 -12.21 -25.85
C LEU A 243 3.46 -13.39 -26.33
N GLN A 244 2.87 -14.55 -26.63
CA GLN A 244 3.62 -15.54 -27.41
C GLN A 244 3.89 -14.91 -28.77
N ALA A 245 5.18 -14.84 -29.13
CA ALA A 245 5.56 -14.62 -30.52
C ALA A 245 4.76 -15.64 -31.36
N PRO A 246 4.14 -15.21 -32.47
CA PRO A 246 3.37 -16.10 -33.33
C PRO A 246 4.17 -17.38 -33.58
N THR A 247 3.57 -18.54 -33.36
CA THR A 247 4.26 -19.81 -33.63
C THR A 247 4.53 -19.93 -35.15
N GLU A 248 5.46 -20.79 -35.55
CA GLU A 248 5.72 -21.04 -36.99
C GLU A 248 4.43 -21.40 -37.74
N ASP A 249 3.53 -22.18 -37.14
CA ASP A 249 2.22 -22.53 -37.69
C ASP A 249 1.30 -21.29 -37.84
N ASP A 250 1.36 -20.33 -36.91
CA ASP A 250 0.60 -19.08 -36.99
C ASP A 250 1.17 -18.18 -38.09
N MET A 251 2.49 -18.14 -38.24
CA MET A 251 3.15 -17.41 -39.32
C MET A 251 2.84 -18.02 -40.69
N GLU A 252 2.84 -19.35 -40.82
CA GLU A 252 2.50 -20.04 -42.07
C GLU A 252 1.02 -19.82 -42.45
N ARG A 253 0.12 -19.81 -41.46
CA ARG A 253 -1.29 -19.42 -41.68
C ARG A 253 -1.42 -17.97 -42.14
N LEU A 254 -0.70 -17.05 -41.50
CA LEU A 254 -0.68 -15.64 -41.89
C LEU A 254 -0.12 -15.45 -43.31
N GLU A 255 0.98 -16.11 -43.66
CA GLU A 255 1.55 -16.09 -45.01
C GLU A 255 0.54 -16.62 -46.04
N LYS A 256 -0.13 -17.73 -45.74
CA LYS A 256 -1.15 -18.31 -46.63
C LYS A 256 -2.39 -17.43 -46.78
N GLU A 257 -2.77 -16.68 -45.74
CA GLU A 257 -3.88 -15.73 -45.81
C GLU A 257 -3.52 -14.41 -46.52
N LEU A 258 -2.22 -14.06 -46.53
CA LEU A 258 -1.65 -12.93 -47.25
C LEU A 258 -1.33 -13.25 -48.71
N GLU A 259 -1.12 -14.52 -49.05
CA GLU A 259 -0.84 -14.97 -50.41
C GLU A 259 -2.05 -14.68 -51.33
N GLY A 260 -1.96 -13.60 -52.10
CA GLY A 260 -2.98 -13.16 -53.05
C GLY A 260 -3.84 -11.98 -52.62
N LYS A 261 -3.63 -11.43 -51.41
CA LYS A 261 -4.27 -10.16 -50.99
C LYS A 261 -3.27 -9.01 -51.07
N ASP A 262 -3.69 -7.85 -51.57
CA ASP A 262 -2.88 -6.64 -51.50
C ASP A 262 -2.75 -6.20 -50.04
N ILE A 263 -1.52 -6.06 -49.56
CA ILE A 263 -1.19 -5.59 -48.21
C ILE A 263 -1.91 -4.29 -47.87
N ASN A 264 -2.11 -3.42 -48.86
CA ASN A 264 -2.82 -2.15 -48.65
C ASN A 264 -4.33 -2.34 -48.39
N GLU A 265 -4.96 -3.36 -48.99
CA GLU A 265 -6.38 -3.67 -48.71
C GLU A 265 -6.56 -4.23 -47.30
N VAL A 266 -5.65 -5.10 -46.86
CA VAL A 266 -5.67 -5.66 -45.49
C VAL A 266 -5.52 -4.55 -44.44
N TYR A 267 -4.63 -3.59 -44.70
CA TYR A 267 -4.43 -2.44 -43.81
C TYR A 267 -5.67 -1.53 -43.74
N LYS A 268 -6.28 -1.23 -44.89
CA LYS A 268 -7.53 -0.43 -44.97
C LYS A 268 -8.69 -1.13 -44.28
N GLU A 269 -8.80 -2.46 -44.38
CA GLU A 269 -9.85 -3.23 -43.72
C GLU A 269 -9.68 -3.27 -42.19
N GLN A 270 -8.45 -3.39 -41.69
CA GLN A 270 -8.18 -3.25 -40.26
C GLN A 270 -8.55 -1.84 -39.75
N GLN A 271 -8.16 -0.78 -40.47
CA GLN A 271 -8.52 0.59 -40.07
C GLN A 271 -10.04 0.81 -40.02
N ARG A 272 -10.79 0.23 -40.96
CA ARG A 272 -12.27 0.23 -40.92
C ARG A 272 -12.83 -0.51 -39.71
N ARG A 273 -12.26 -1.65 -39.31
CA ARG A 273 -12.70 -2.42 -38.11
C ARG A 273 -12.45 -1.68 -36.81
N TYR A 274 -11.32 -0.97 -36.69
CA TYR A 274 -10.99 -0.20 -35.50
C TYR A 274 -11.61 1.20 -35.46
N GLY A 275 -12.47 1.53 -36.44
CA GLY A 275 -13.22 2.78 -36.45
C GLY A 275 -12.38 4.02 -36.75
N ASN A 276 -11.14 3.85 -37.24
CA ASN A 276 -10.36 4.97 -37.75
C ASN A 276 -10.92 5.38 -39.11
N LYS A 277 -11.35 6.64 -39.22
CA LYS A 277 -11.77 7.21 -40.51
C LYS A 277 -10.57 7.19 -41.44
N VAL A 278 -10.68 6.43 -42.52
CA VAL A 278 -9.73 6.47 -43.64
C VAL A 278 -10.15 7.67 -44.48
N ASP A 279 -9.28 8.68 -44.56
CA ASP A 279 -9.47 9.80 -45.47
C ASP A 279 -9.15 9.27 -46.89
N ASP A 280 -10.17 9.16 -47.74
CA ASP A 280 -10.02 8.76 -49.14
C ASP A 280 -9.54 9.98 -49.95
N ASP A 281 -8.24 10.01 -50.28
CA ASP A 281 -7.63 10.92 -51.26
C ASP A 281 -7.73 10.36 -52.71
#